data_AF-X5QZT1-F1
#
_entry.id   AF-X5QZT1-F1
#
_cell.length_a   1.000
_cell.length_b   1.000
_cell.length_c   1.000
_cell.angle_alpha   90.00
_cell.angle_beta   90.00
_cell.angle_gamma   90.00
#
_symmetry.space_group_name_H-M   'P 1'
#
loop_
_entity.id
_entity.type
_entity.pdbx_description
1 polymer ?
#
loop_
_entity_poly.entity_id
_entity_poly.type
_entity_poly.pdbx_seq_one_letter_code
_entity_poly.pdbx_strand_id
1 'polypeptide(L)'
;MKHQTLDQLQSVADISPLSPALLATRTQRIERWAELLYRNPTRSLVALTGTEHLHPSVRGEARAVGSAISVAFDDPLLRASGMQSDTYGEARRFFELSDWQLHEIVCSCHTGATMQAGWAAGRVRRVLNGSKILAWLRKGFMPH
;
A
#
# COMPACT_ATOMS: atom_id res chain seq x y z
N MET A 1 31.31 -54.18 11.63
CA MET A 1 30.62 -53.19 12.48
C MET A 1 30.50 -51.90 11.69
N LYS A 2 29.30 -51.32 11.63
CA LYS A 2 28.94 -50.17 10.78
C LYS A 2 29.28 -48.87 11.51
N HIS A 3 30.12 -48.02 10.91
CA HIS A 3 30.34 -46.67 11.41
C HIS A 3 29.28 -45.75 10.79
N GLN A 4 28.40 -45.25 11.65
CA GLN A 4 27.39 -44.24 11.37
C GLN A 4 28.09 -42.90 11.08
N THR A 5 27.78 -42.27 9.95
CA THR A 5 28.17 -40.88 9.66
C THR A 5 26.98 -39.97 9.91
N LEU A 6 26.87 -39.51 11.16
CA LEU A 6 25.99 -38.43 11.56
C LEU A 6 26.89 -37.27 11.95
N ASP A 7 27.47 -36.59 10.95
CA ASP A 7 27.88 -35.18 11.04
C ASP A 7 28.50 -34.71 9.70
N GLN A 8 27.68 -34.08 8.85
CA GLN A 8 27.93 -32.70 8.44
C GLN A 8 26.77 -32.19 7.59
N LEU A 9 25.87 -31.51 8.30
CA LEU A 9 25.06 -30.42 7.78
C LEU A 9 25.97 -29.30 7.24
N GLN A 10 25.87 -28.98 5.96
CA GLN A 10 26.13 -27.66 5.32
C GLN A 10 26.12 -27.87 3.80
N SER A 11 25.40 -27.15 2.96
CA SER A 11 24.84 -25.81 3.05
C SER A 11 23.69 -25.71 2.04
N VAL A 12 22.50 -25.34 2.50
CA VAL A 12 21.41 -24.88 1.62
C VAL A 12 21.75 -23.47 1.20
N ALA A 13 22.50 -23.34 0.10
CA ALA A 13 22.59 -22.08 -0.62
C ALA A 13 21.44 -22.03 -1.63
N ASP A 14 20.24 -21.77 -1.12
CA ASP A 14 19.13 -21.31 -1.95
C ASP A 14 19.49 -19.88 -2.39
N ILE A 15 20.04 -19.77 -3.59
CA ILE A 15 20.48 -18.51 -4.18
C ILE A 15 19.21 -17.72 -4.51
N SER A 16 18.72 -16.95 -3.54
CA SER A 16 17.65 -15.99 -3.76
C SER A 16 18.14 -14.94 -4.77
N PRO A 17 17.50 -14.77 -5.94
CA PRO A 17 17.92 -13.75 -6.88
C PRO A 17 17.73 -12.37 -6.24
N LEU A 18 18.84 -11.64 -6.10
CA LEU A 18 19.00 -10.32 -5.46
C LEU A 18 18.25 -9.16 -6.15
N SER A 19 17.25 -9.44 -6.99
CA SER A 19 16.27 -8.43 -7.41
C SER A 19 15.08 -8.55 -6.46
N PRO A 20 14.68 -7.50 -5.73
CA PRO A 20 13.40 -7.55 -5.04
C PRO A 20 12.36 -7.83 -6.11
N ALA A 21 11.71 -9.00 -6.03
CA ALA A 21 10.65 -9.34 -6.94
C ALA A 21 9.68 -8.15 -6.96
N LEU A 22 9.50 -7.54 -8.13
CA LEU A 22 8.61 -6.39 -8.29
C LEU A 22 7.24 -6.75 -7.68
N LEU A 23 6.57 -5.75 -7.09
CA LEU A 23 5.30 -5.96 -6.42
C LEU A 23 4.20 -6.17 -7.48
N ALA A 24 4.09 -7.43 -7.92
CA ALA A 24 3.26 -7.84 -9.04
C ALA A 24 1.76 -7.68 -8.76
N THR A 25 1.35 -7.78 -7.50
CA THR A 25 -0.07 -7.75 -7.12
C THR A 25 -0.47 -6.46 -6.42
N ARG A 26 -1.73 -6.06 -6.61
CA ARG A 26 -2.36 -4.96 -5.86
C ARG A 26 -2.16 -5.11 -4.35
N THR A 27 -2.35 -6.31 -3.82
CA THR A 27 -2.21 -6.60 -2.38
C THR A 27 -0.80 -6.30 -1.88
N GLN A 28 0.23 -6.80 -2.57
CA GLN A 28 1.63 -6.55 -2.22
C GLN A 28 1.96 -5.05 -2.23
N ARG A 29 1.44 -4.30 -3.21
CA ARG A 29 1.64 -2.84 -3.29
C ARG A 29 1.02 -2.12 -2.09
N ILE A 30 -0.22 -2.47 -1.72
CA ILE A 30 -0.92 -1.89 -0.57
C ILE A 30 -0.24 -2.27 0.76
N GLU A 31 0.20 -3.52 0.91
CA GLU A 31 0.92 -3.98 2.11
C GLU A 31 2.24 -3.24 2.29
N ARG A 32 3.01 -3.08 1.20
CA ARG A 32 4.24 -2.29 1.20
C ARG A 32 3.97 -0.85 1.61
N TRP A 33 2.93 -0.22 1.06
CA TRP A 33 2.57 1.15 1.44
C TRP A 33 2.23 1.28 2.93
N ALA A 34 1.44 0.34 3.47
CA ALA A 34 1.13 0.30 4.89
C ALA A 34 2.38 0.08 5.76
N GLU A 35 3.32 -0.77 5.33
CA GLU A 35 4.59 -1.01 6.01
C GLU A 35 5.41 0.29 6.09
N LEU A 36 5.57 1.01 4.96
CA LEU A 36 6.32 2.26 4.89
C LEU A 36 5.79 3.33 5.84
N LEU A 37 4.46 3.48 5.88
CA LEU A 37 3.80 4.41 6.81
C LEU A 37 3.98 4.00 8.27
N TYR A 38 4.01 2.69 8.55
CA TYR A 38 4.14 2.17 9.91
C TYR A 38 5.57 2.24 10.47
N ARG A 39 6.61 2.40 9.63
CA ARG A 39 8.01 2.50 10.08
C ARG A 39 8.26 3.67 11.03
N ASN A 40 7.54 4.78 10.85
CA ASN A 40 7.56 5.91 11.76
C ASN A 40 6.12 6.39 12.00
N PRO A 41 5.37 5.70 12.88
CA PRO A 41 3.92 5.88 12.97
C PRO A 41 3.53 7.25 13.54
N THR A 42 4.42 7.92 14.28
CA THR A 42 4.20 9.25 14.85
C THR A 42 4.56 10.39 13.90
N ARG A 43 5.16 10.10 12.73
CA ARG A 43 5.45 11.10 11.70
C ARG A 43 4.16 11.83 11.30
N SER A 44 4.20 13.15 11.35
CA SER A 44 3.14 14.00 10.81
C SER A 44 3.22 14.05 9.29
N LEU A 45 2.12 13.74 8.62
CA LEU A 45 1.96 13.75 7.17
C LEU A 45 0.93 14.81 6.77
N VAL A 46 1.18 15.50 5.67
CA VAL A 46 0.26 16.50 5.13
C VAL A 46 -0.97 15.81 4.53
N ALA A 47 -2.16 16.24 4.93
CA ALA A 47 -3.40 15.77 4.33
C ALA A 47 -3.71 16.55 3.04
N LEU A 48 -4.39 15.92 2.09
CA LEU A 48 -4.89 16.61 0.90
C LEU A 48 -6.22 17.29 1.24
N THR A 49 -6.32 18.60 0.98
CA THR A 49 -7.51 19.38 1.30
C THR A 49 -8.58 19.26 0.22
N GLY A 50 -9.82 18.98 0.63
CA GLY A 50 -11.00 19.13 -0.23
C GLY A 50 -11.11 18.13 -1.38
N THR A 51 -10.43 16.98 -1.31
CA THR A 51 -10.50 15.94 -2.35
C THR A 51 -11.94 15.45 -2.64
N GLU A 52 -12.85 15.59 -1.67
CA GLU A 52 -14.29 15.32 -1.78
C GLU A 52 -15.06 16.34 -2.64
N HIS A 53 -14.53 17.57 -2.78
CA HIS A 53 -15.19 18.67 -3.47
C HIS A 53 -14.53 19.02 -4.80
N LEU A 54 -13.30 18.54 -5.03
CA LEU A 54 -12.59 18.79 -6.28
C LEU A 54 -13.23 18.05 -7.45
N HIS A 55 -13.31 18.75 -8.60
CA HIS A 55 -13.65 18.15 -9.88
C HIS A 55 -12.67 17.01 -10.21
N PRO A 56 -13.09 15.89 -10.84
CA PRO A 56 -12.22 14.71 -11.03
C PRO A 56 -10.87 14.97 -11.69
N SER A 57 -10.79 15.89 -12.67
CA SER A 57 -9.52 16.26 -13.30
C SER A 57 -8.57 16.95 -12.31
N VAL A 58 -9.05 17.98 -11.61
CA VAL A 58 -8.30 18.73 -10.59
C VAL A 58 -7.91 17.83 -9.43
N ARG A 59 -8.82 16.94 -9.01
CA ARG A 59 -8.56 15.93 -7.99
C ARG A 59 -7.44 15.01 -8.41
N GLY A 60 -7.41 14.57 -9.66
CA GLY A 60 -6.36 13.71 -10.20
C GLY A 60 -4.96 14.32 -10.07
N GLU A 61 -4.86 15.64 -10.24
CA GLU A 61 -3.60 16.39 -10.16
C GLU A 61 -3.21 16.76 -8.71
N ALA A 62 -4.13 16.62 -7.76
CA ALA A 62 -3.89 16.99 -6.37
C ALA A 62 -2.70 16.22 -5.78
N ARG A 63 -1.79 16.96 -5.15
CA ARG A 63 -0.61 16.41 -4.47
C ARG A 63 -0.26 17.31 -3.28
N ALA A 64 0.37 16.72 -2.28
CA ALA A 64 0.95 17.46 -1.17
C ALA A 64 2.27 16.82 -0.77
N VAL A 65 3.31 17.64 -0.68
CA VAL A 65 4.65 17.19 -0.25
C VAL A 65 4.57 16.67 1.18
N GLY A 66 5.16 15.51 1.44
CA GLY A 66 5.10 14.88 2.76
C GLY A 66 3.74 14.26 3.09
N SER A 67 2.89 14.04 2.09
CA SER A 67 1.65 13.27 2.26
C SER A 67 1.92 11.76 2.35
N ALA A 68 0.88 11.00 2.70
CA ALA A 68 0.93 9.54 2.64
C ALA A 68 1.27 9.02 1.22
N ILE A 69 0.89 9.74 0.17
CA ILE A 69 1.22 9.38 -1.21
C ILE A 69 2.71 9.63 -1.50
N SER A 70 3.27 10.75 -1.02
CA SER A 70 4.70 11.00 -1.13
C SER A 70 5.53 9.89 -0.45
N VAL A 71 5.10 9.38 0.71
CA VAL A 71 5.76 8.25 1.38
C VAL A 71 5.79 6.98 0.49
N ALA A 72 4.73 6.71 -0.25
CA ALA A 72 4.72 5.62 -1.21
C ALA A 72 5.66 5.88 -2.39
N PHE A 73 5.61 7.09 -2.96
CA PHE A 73 6.42 7.46 -4.11
C PHE A 73 7.93 7.50 -3.81
N ASP A 74 8.31 7.85 -2.58
CA ASP A 74 9.71 7.87 -2.16
C ASP A 74 10.34 6.45 -2.10
N ASP A 75 9.52 5.39 -2.00
CA ASP A 75 10.01 4.01 -1.98
C ASP A 75 10.48 3.54 -3.36
N PRO A 76 11.76 3.15 -3.52
CA PRO A 76 12.28 2.72 -4.81
C PRO A 76 11.59 1.47 -5.36
N LEU A 77 11.10 0.58 -4.49
CA LEU A 77 10.45 -0.66 -4.91
C LEU A 77 9.06 -0.38 -5.51
N LEU A 78 8.26 0.50 -4.89
CA LEU A 78 6.97 0.92 -5.48
C LEU A 78 7.17 1.67 -6.81
N ARG A 79 8.20 2.53 -6.93
CA ARG A 79 8.53 3.16 -8.22
C ARG A 79 8.98 2.17 -9.28
N ALA A 80 9.88 1.25 -8.94
CA ALA A 80 10.31 0.18 -9.84
C ALA A 80 9.14 -0.73 -10.25
N SER A 81 8.12 -0.85 -9.40
CA SER A 81 6.90 -1.61 -9.68
C SER A 81 5.87 -0.83 -10.51
N GLY A 82 6.14 0.43 -10.89
CA GLY A 82 5.35 1.21 -11.85
C GLY A 82 4.70 2.48 -11.32
N MET A 83 4.97 2.92 -10.08
CA MET A 83 4.45 4.20 -9.56
C MET A 83 5.20 5.38 -10.19
N GLN A 84 4.48 6.27 -10.87
CA GLN A 84 5.09 7.32 -11.72
C GLN A 84 5.18 8.70 -11.07
N SER A 85 4.35 8.99 -10.08
CA SER A 85 4.29 10.28 -9.37
C SER A 85 3.64 10.12 -7.99
N ASP A 86 3.60 11.21 -7.21
CA ASP A 86 2.91 11.29 -5.94
C ASP A 86 1.54 12.01 -6.03
N THR A 87 0.93 12.03 -7.22
CA THR A 87 -0.40 12.61 -7.42
C THR A 87 -1.51 11.68 -6.93
N TYR A 88 -2.66 12.25 -6.57
CA TYR A 88 -3.84 11.49 -6.20
C TYR A 88 -4.29 10.55 -7.33
N GLY A 89 -4.33 11.03 -8.57
CA GLY A 89 -4.72 10.24 -9.73
C GLY A 89 -3.78 9.05 -9.97
N GLU A 90 -2.48 9.27 -9.81
CA GLU A 90 -1.48 8.22 -9.88
C GLU A 90 -1.64 7.18 -8.78
N ALA A 91 -1.80 7.61 -7.53
CA ALA A 91 -2.01 6.71 -6.41
C ALA A 91 -3.27 5.86 -6.62
N ARG A 92 -4.36 6.47 -7.11
CA ARG A 92 -5.61 5.78 -7.42
C ARG A 92 -5.39 4.67 -8.46
N ARG A 93 -4.71 5.00 -9.57
CA ARG A 93 -4.39 4.08 -10.66
C ARG A 93 -3.49 2.95 -10.17
N PHE A 94 -2.35 3.30 -9.58
CA PHE A 94 -1.28 2.35 -9.22
C PHE A 94 -1.71 1.37 -8.13
N PHE A 95 -2.42 1.84 -7.11
CA PHE A 95 -2.92 1.00 -6.03
C PHE A 95 -4.30 0.40 -6.31
N GLU A 96 -4.88 0.68 -7.49
CA GLU A 96 -6.21 0.22 -7.90
C GLU A 96 -7.24 0.49 -6.79
N LEU A 97 -7.29 1.75 -6.35
CA LEU A 97 -8.20 2.25 -5.33
C LEU A 97 -9.40 2.93 -5.99
N SER A 98 -10.57 2.85 -5.35
CA SER A 98 -11.64 3.79 -5.65
C SER A 98 -11.30 5.19 -5.11
N ASP A 99 -11.93 6.24 -5.65
CA ASP A 99 -11.80 7.59 -5.08
C ASP A 99 -12.20 7.61 -3.60
N TRP A 100 -13.23 6.86 -3.22
CA TRP A 100 -13.67 6.76 -1.83
C TRP A 100 -12.59 6.14 -0.92
N GLN A 101 -11.96 5.05 -1.35
CA GLN A 101 -10.88 4.42 -0.59
C GLN A 101 -9.68 5.35 -0.43
N LEU A 102 -9.26 6.02 -1.51
CA LEU A 102 -8.12 6.93 -1.44
C LEU A 102 -8.45 8.18 -0.61
N HIS A 103 -9.66 8.72 -0.76
CA HIS A 103 -10.17 9.83 0.06
C HIS A 103 -10.08 9.52 1.57
N GLU A 104 -10.54 8.33 2.00
CA GLU A 104 -10.46 7.91 3.40
C GLU A 104 -9.02 7.86 3.96
N ILE A 105 -8.03 7.67 3.09
CA ILE A 105 -6.62 7.56 3.49
C ILE A 105 -5.98 8.95 3.59
N VAL A 106 -6.28 9.87 2.67
CA VAL A 106 -5.45 11.07 2.46
C VAL A 106 -6.16 12.39 2.75
N CYS A 107 -7.48 12.41 2.89
CA CYS A 107 -8.21 13.67 2.97
C CYS A 107 -8.18 14.33 4.35
N SER A 108 -8.04 15.66 4.37
CA SER A 108 -8.09 16.47 5.57
C SER A 108 -9.43 16.44 6.32
N CYS A 109 -10.53 16.04 5.67
CA CYS A 109 -11.84 15.93 6.33
C CYS A 109 -11.84 14.94 7.52
N HIS A 110 -10.90 14.00 7.55
CA HIS A 110 -10.80 12.98 8.59
C HIS A 110 -9.84 13.33 9.73
N THR A 111 -8.87 14.22 9.49
CA THR A 111 -7.73 14.43 10.40
C THR A 111 -7.35 15.89 10.60
N GLY A 112 -7.96 16.83 9.86
CA GLY A 112 -7.47 18.20 9.72
C GLY A 112 -6.29 18.29 8.76
N ALA A 113 -5.49 19.37 8.85
CA ALA A 113 -4.40 19.65 7.92
C ALA A 113 -3.30 18.58 7.86
N THR A 114 -3.14 17.80 8.93
CA THR A 114 -2.13 16.75 9.03
C THR A 114 -2.67 15.47 9.66
N MET A 115 -2.01 14.35 9.45
CA MET A 115 -2.32 13.06 10.06
C MET A 115 -1.06 12.33 10.54
N GLN A 116 -1.21 11.47 11.54
CA GLN A 116 -0.12 10.56 11.91
C GLN A 116 0.01 9.43 10.88
N ALA A 117 1.23 9.07 10.53
CA ALA A 117 1.50 8.00 9.57
C ALA A 117 0.91 6.65 10.01
N GLY A 118 0.87 6.35 11.32
CA GLY A 118 0.23 5.15 11.86
C GLY A 118 -1.28 5.10 11.60
N TRP A 119 -1.96 6.25 11.65
CA TRP A 119 -3.38 6.35 11.31
C TRP A 119 -3.60 6.05 9.81
N ALA A 120 -2.77 6.63 8.95
CA ALA A 120 -2.81 6.38 7.50
C ALA A 120 -2.51 4.90 7.19
N ALA A 121 -1.52 4.29 7.84
CA ALA A 121 -1.21 2.86 7.69
C ALA A 121 -2.42 1.98 8.03
N GLY A 122 -3.16 2.31 9.10
CA GLY A 122 -4.38 1.62 9.48
C GLY A 122 -5.51 1.74 8.44
N ARG A 123 -5.65 2.90 7.79
CA ARG A 123 -6.59 3.11 6.67
C ARG A 123 -6.19 2.30 5.43
N VAL A 124 -4.92 2.35 5.06
CA VAL A 124 -4.37 1.58 3.92
C VAL A 124 -4.62 0.07 4.11
N ARG A 125 -4.38 -0.48 5.30
CA ARG A 125 -4.64 -1.91 5.57
C ARG A 125 -6.12 -2.29 5.47
N ARG A 126 -7.04 -1.39 5.86
CA ARG A 126 -8.49 -1.66 5.78
C ARG A 126 -9.00 -1.83 4.35
N VAL A 127 -8.35 -1.22 3.36
CA VAL A 127 -8.65 -1.44 1.93
C VAL A 127 -8.61 -2.93 1.58
N LEU A 128 -7.65 -3.69 2.12
CA LEU A 128 -7.53 -5.12 1.84
C LEU A 128 -8.68 -5.92 2.44
N ASN A 129 -9.18 -5.52 3.60
CA ASN A 129 -10.25 -6.22 4.32
C ASN A 129 -11.63 -5.99 3.70
N GLY A 130 -11.90 -4.81 3.13
CA GLY A 130 -13.16 -4.55 2.38
C GLY A 130 -13.33 -5.49 1.18
N SER A 131 -12.22 -5.86 0.53
CA SER A 131 -12.20 -6.81 -0.59
C SER A 131 -12.64 -8.22 -0.18
N LYS A 132 -12.33 -8.63 1.06
CA LYS A 132 -12.70 -9.98 1.57
C LYS A 132 -14.19 -10.10 1.82
N ILE A 133 -14.85 -9.03 2.27
CA ILE A 133 -16.31 -9.00 2.47
C ILE A 133 -17.03 -9.11 1.11
N LEU A 134 -16.58 -8.36 0.10
CA LEU A 134 -17.12 -8.47 -1.26
C LEU A 134 -16.84 -9.83 -1.91
N ALA A 135 -15.66 -10.41 -1.68
CA ALA A 135 -15.33 -11.75 -2.17
C ALA A 135 -16.17 -12.85 -1.51
N TRP A 136 -16.48 -12.70 -0.21
CA TRP A 136 -17.39 -13.59 0.52
C TRP A 136 -18.83 -13.46 0.00
N LEU A 137 -19.33 -12.24 -0.21
CA LEU A 137 -20.66 -12.00 -0.80
C LEU A 137 -20.82 -12.63 -2.19
N ARG A 138 -19.76 -12.62 -3.01
CA ARG A 138 -19.76 -13.28 -4.34
C ARG A 138 -19.79 -14.80 -4.27
N LYS A 139 -19.37 -15.41 -3.17
CA LYS A 139 -19.46 -16.87 -2.94
C LYS A 139 -20.82 -17.31 -2.36
N GLY A 140 -21.62 -16.38 -1.85
CA GLY A 140 -22.95 -16.66 -1.29
C GLY A 140 -24.08 -16.78 -2.30
N PHE A 141 -23.81 -16.61 -3.60
CA PHE A 141 -24.82 -16.61 -4.67
C PHE A 141 -24.49 -17.66 -5.75
N MET A 142 -24.47 -18.94 -5.37
CA MET A 142 -24.60 -20.06 -6.28
C MET A 142 -25.86 -20.84 -5.87
N PRO A 143 -26.98 -20.74 -6.62
CA PRO A 143 -28.11 -21.62 -6.40
C PRO A 143 -27.74 -23.03 -6.88
N HIS A 144 -28.02 -24.04 -6.05
CA HIS A 144 -28.01 -25.45 -6.43
C HIS A 144 -29.23 -25.79 -7.28
#